data_AF-A0A8J4FCQ2-F1
#
_entry.id   AF-A0A8J4FCQ2-F1
#
_cell.length_a   1.000
_cell.length_b   1.000
_cell.length_c   1.000
_cell.angle_alpha   90.00
_cell.angle_beta   90.00
_cell.angle_gamma   90.00
#
_symmetry.space_group_name_H-M   'P 1'
#
loop_
_entity.id
_entity.type
_entity.pdbx_description
1 polymer ?
#
loop_
_entity_poly.entity_id
_entity_poly.type
_entity_poly.pdbx_seq_one_letter_code
_entity_poly.pdbx_strand_id
1 'polypeptide(L)'
;MPRRRSVLLLGVLVGCLVASSWMHVAQAQPGVGSPSTNDPGVVNDWNIEAPQAPTDIKFPYCSCYRLPANPSPYSFFPTISVPGPGQYCFTLRVNPTGCTGRCCNVDLKKIEFDVNGKCLAKSSSVKSTVNGLYTATGPNFYVYKMDDGTMKYVLRLTNLNLGLSSNNTQVCLILKAGVNDTGCDTLEELCAPPFSGAVPGTCQTSFMDTNTACCPISIITSPKPPPPPSPRPPPLVPSAPPPPPPPPPPPPPTPSAPPIALVCKQCLKVQVDPIADFPPFAFSDEICRLVIEYVANSLNEIVRNLNVPMVRNFTADPELCLPTSISVCGLFASSVSFSNDTALKSAFSAVADTVIQQLSYVTCPVMSQGTLYTPMLPENCFDFNSAYSCGALAKPFPQCK
;
A
#
# COMPACT_ATOMS: atom_id res chain seq x y z
N MET A 1 -30.54 -7.80 -71.78
CA MET A 1 -31.94 -7.77 -71.29
C MET A 1 -32.11 -8.85 -70.22
N PRO A 2 -32.87 -8.67 -69.12
CA PRO A 2 -33.24 -7.45 -68.37
C PRO A 2 -32.53 -7.41 -66.99
N ARG A 3 -31.86 -6.31 -66.60
CA ARG A 3 -32.35 -5.17 -65.77
C ARG A 3 -33.04 -5.56 -64.45
N ARG A 4 -32.32 -5.43 -63.32
CA ARG A 4 -32.90 -5.17 -61.99
C ARG A 4 -32.66 -3.71 -61.59
N ARG A 5 -33.72 -3.09 -61.07
CA ARG A 5 -33.85 -1.67 -60.72
C ARG A 5 -33.36 -1.38 -59.29
N SER A 6 -32.88 -0.16 -59.15
CA SER A 6 -32.50 0.60 -57.95
C SER A 6 -33.61 0.75 -56.89
N VAL A 7 -33.21 0.98 -55.64
CA VAL A 7 -33.72 2.11 -54.83
C VAL A 7 -32.58 2.63 -53.95
N LEU A 8 -32.19 3.88 -54.19
CA LEU A 8 -31.30 4.72 -53.40
C LEU A 8 -32.20 5.73 -52.67
N LEU A 9 -32.13 5.84 -51.34
CA LEU A 9 -32.83 6.89 -50.60
C LEU A 9 -31.82 7.97 -50.19
N LEU A 10 -31.90 9.11 -50.86
CA LEU A 10 -31.37 10.40 -50.41
C LEU A 10 -32.44 11.08 -49.55
N GLY A 11 -32.08 11.49 -48.34
CA GLY A 11 -32.87 12.39 -47.52
C GLY A 11 -32.05 13.65 -47.20
N VAL A 12 -32.43 14.76 -47.84
CA VAL A 12 -31.97 16.14 -47.58
C VAL A 12 -33.12 16.87 -46.88
N LEU A 13 -32.85 17.61 -45.81
CA LEU A 13 -33.61 18.76 -45.27
C LEU A 13 -32.66 19.47 -44.27
N VAL A 14 -32.08 20.64 -44.59
CA VAL A 14 -32.61 22.00 -44.32
C VAL A 14 -33.09 22.11 -42.86
N GLY A 15 -32.48 22.86 -41.93
CA GLY A 15 -31.86 24.18 -42.00
C GLY A 15 -32.72 25.14 -41.18
N CYS A 16 -32.28 25.52 -39.97
CA CYS A 16 -32.78 26.69 -39.25
C CYS A 16 -31.75 27.18 -38.23
N LEU A 17 -31.04 28.24 -38.61
CA LEU A 17 -30.30 29.16 -37.73
C LEU A 17 -31.31 30.16 -37.17
N VAL A 18 -31.34 30.33 -35.84
CA VAL A 18 -31.73 31.62 -35.25
C VAL A 18 -30.83 31.88 -34.05
N ALA A 19 -30.05 32.95 -34.16
CA ALA A 19 -29.33 33.58 -33.07
C ALA A 19 -30.24 34.61 -32.41
N SER A 20 -30.18 34.72 -31.08
CA SER A 20 -30.61 35.92 -30.37
C SER A 20 -30.01 35.94 -28.96
N SER A 21 -28.98 36.76 -28.80
CA SER A 21 -28.47 37.28 -27.54
C SER A 21 -29.44 38.32 -26.99
N TRP A 22 -29.84 38.24 -25.72
CA TRP A 22 -30.33 39.41 -24.96
C TRP A 22 -29.87 39.32 -23.50
N MET A 23 -29.12 40.36 -23.10
CA MET A 23 -28.76 40.74 -21.74
C MET A 23 -29.98 41.24 -20.97
N HIS A 24 -30.16 40.84 -19.71
CA HIS A 24 -30.87 41.60 -18.67
C HIS A 24 -29.93 41.58 -17.45
N VAL A 25 -29.17 42.65 -17.18
CA VAL A 25 -29.55 43.90 -16.48
C VAL A 25 -30.18 43.65 -15.12
N ALA A 26 -29.40 43.99 -14.10
CA ALA A 26 -29.75 44.04 -12.70
C ALA A 26 -30.89 45.02 -12.42
N GLN A 27 -31.76 44.67 -11.47
CA GLN A 27 -32.59 45.63 -10.74
C GLN A 27 -32.38 45.43 -9.24
N ALA A 28 -31.77 46.44 -8.64
CA ALA A 28 -31.81 46.68 -7.21
C ALA A 28 -33.14 47.39 -6.88
N GLN A 29 -33.78 47.02 -5.77
CA GLN A 29 -34.70 47.91 -5.07
C GLN A 29 -34.53 47.80 -3.54
N PRO A 30 -34.84 48.89 -2.81
CA PRO A 30 -34.41 49.13 -1.44
C PRO A 30 -35.51 48.78 -0.42
N GLY A 31 -35.10 48.38 0.79
CA GLY A 31 -35.99 48.17 1.93
C GLY A 31 -35.37 48.71 3.21
N VAL A 32 -36.00 49.74 3.77
CA VAL A 32 -35.59 50.53 4.94
C VAL A 32 -36.40 50.10 6.17
N GLY A 33 -35.74 50.03 7.34
CA GLY A 33 -36.31 50.10 8.70
C GLY A 33 -36.79 48.76 9.28
N SER A 34 -36.59 48.41 10.56
CA SER A 34 -36.20 49.17 11.75
C SER A 34 -35.97 48.18 12.95
N PRO A 35 -35.56 48.62 14.15
CA PRO A 35 -34.61 47.92 15.01
C PRO A 35 -35.25 47.03 16.08
N SER A 36 -34.48 46.05 16.59
CA SER A 36 -34.75 45.38 17.85
C SER A 36 -33.47 45.12 18.64
N THR A 37 -33.62 45.35 19.93
CA THR A 37 -32.70 45.47 21.07
C THR A 37 -31.92 44.22 21.49
N ASN A 38 -30.72 44.48 22.03
CA ASN A 38 -30.05 43.81 23.18
C ASN A 38 -29.71 42.30 23.11
N ASP A 39 -28.41 41.98 23.03
CA ASP A 39 -27.78 41.00 23.93
C ASP A 39 -26.22 41.12 23.91
N PRO A 40 -25.51 41.37 25.04
CA PRO A 40 -24.06 41.25 25.10
C PRO A 40 -23.66 39.79 25.35
N GLY A 41 -23.65 39.00 24.28
CA GLY A 41 -23.21 37.60 24.27
C GLY A 41 -21.68 37.47 24.27
N VAL A 42 -21.18 36.82 25.31
CA VAL A 42 -19.80 36.37 25.57
C VAL A 42 -19.15 35.74 24.32
N VAL A 43 -18.06 36.33 23.85
CA VAL A 43 -17.19 35.77 22.80
C VAL A 43 -16.26 34.74 23.42
N ASN A 44 -16.65 33.47 23.41
CA ASN A 44 -15.74 32.34 23.64
C ASN A 44 -15.32 31.78 22.29
N ASP A 45 -14.44 32.49 21.59
CA ASP A 45 -13.90 32.08 20.29
C ASP A 45 -12.42 31.70 20.44
N TRP A 46 -12.19 30.49 20.95
CA TRP A 46 -10.92 29.77 20.84
C TRP A 46 -11.19 28.29 20.53
N ASN A 47 -11.99 28.03 19.49
CA ASN A 47 -11.89 26.76 18.77
C ASN A 47 -10.91 26.96 17.60
N ILE A 48 -9.62 27.02 17.92
CA ILE A 48 -8.59 26.73 16.91
C ILE A 48 -8.64 25.22 16.73
N GLU A 49 -9.46 24.74 15.78
CA GLU A 49 -9.25 23.42 15.19
C GLU A 49 -7.82 23.41 14.67
N ALA A 50 -6.96 22.64 15.32
CA ALA A 50 -5.61 22.41 14.85
C ALA A 50 -5.69 21.93 13.39
N PRO A 51 -4.90 22.50 12.46
CA PRO A 51 -4.91 22.06 11.08
C PRO A 51 -4.64 20.56 11.06
N GLN A 52 -5.64 19.79 10.63
CA GLN A 52 -5.49 18.34 10.52
C GLN A 52 -4.31 18.09 9.58
N ALA A 53 -3.32 17.31 10.06
CA ALA A 53 -2.21 16.90 9.24
C ALA A 53 -2.77 16.32 7.93
N PRO A 54 -2.21 16.67 6.77
CA PRO A 54 -2.72 16.20 5.48
C PRO A 54 -2.82 14.68 5.54
N THR A 55 -4.05 14.18 5.48
CA THR A 55 -4.31 12.74 5.49
C THR A 55 -3.63 12.17 4.27
N ASP A 56 -2.59 11.36 4.46
CA ASP A 56 -1.91 10.62 3.40
C ASP A 56 -2.98 9.86 2.58
N ILE A 57 -3.33 10.40 1.42
CA ILE A 57 -4.39 9.84 0.57
C ILE A 57 -3.81 8.60 -0.10
N LYS A 58 -3.92 7.48 0.60
CA LYS A 58 -3.51 6.16 0.10
C LYS A 58 -4.40 5.77 -1.08
N PHE A 59 -3.82 5.12 -2.08
CA PHE A 59 -4.59 4.47 -3.15
C PHE A 59 -5.61 3.50 -2.55
N PRO A 60 -6.81 3.33 -3.16
CA PRO A 60 -7.33 4.00 -4.34
C PRO A 60 -7.79 5.42 -4.03
N TYR A 61 -7.57 6.33 -4.98
CA TYR A 61 -7.81 7.77 -4.83
C TYR A 61 -9.29 8.18 -4.94
N CYS A 62 -10.19 7.25 -4.65
CA CYS A 62 -11.63 7.47 -4.52
C CYS A 62 -12.11 6.99 -3.16
N SER A 63 -13.30 7.40 -2.75
CA SER A 63 -13.96 6.86 -1.56
C SER A 63 -14.22 5.36 -1.74
N CYS A 64 -13.32 4.54 -1.18
CA CYS A 64 -13.38 3.08 -1.26
C CYS A 64 -13.89 2.49 0.06
N TYR A 65 -14.63 1.40 -0.03
CA TYR A 65 -15.05 0.66 1.15
C TYR A 65 -13.87 -0.18 1.64
N ARG A 66 -13.04 0.38 2.51
CA ARG A 66 -11.78 -0.21 2.99
C ARG A 66 -11.92 -1.03 4.28
N LEU A 67 -13.13 -1.49 4.62
CA LEU A 67 -13.29 -2.11 5.93
C LEU A 67 -12.60 -3.48 6.02
N PRO A 68 -11.92 -3.75 7.14
CA PRO A 68 -11.37 -5.07 7.47
C PRO A 68 -12.31 -6.24 7.26
N ALA A 69 -13.54 -6.01 7.72
CA ALA A 69 -14.54 -7.04 7.89
C ALA A 69 -15.16 -7.47 6.56
N ASN A 70 -14.89 -6.74 5.47
CA ASN A 70 -15.47 -7.01 4.17
C ASN A 70 -14.36 -7.27 3.15
N PRO A 71 -13.56 -8.35 3.32
CA PRO A 71 -12.53 -8.69 2.36
C PRO A 71 -13.16 -8.80 0.98
N SER A 72 -12.49 -8.27 -0.05
CA SER A 72 -12.94 -8.48 -1.42
C SER A 72 -12.87 -10.00 -1.71
N PRO A 73 -13.88 -10.60 -2.35
CA PRO A 73 -13.74 -11.97 -2.84
C PRO A 73 -12.70 -12.03 -3.95
N TYR A 74 -12.33 -10.89 -4.55
CA TYR A 74 -11.33 -10.76 -5.60
C TYR A 74 -9.97 -10.34 -5.03
N SER A 75 -8.94 -11.07 -5.43
CA SER A 75 -7.53 -10.71 -5.23
C SER A 75 -6.72 -11.21 -6.42
N PHE A 76 -5.49 -10.74 -6.61
CA PHE A 76 -4.56 -11.42 -7.51
C PHE A 76 -3.67 -12.38 -6.74
N PHE A 77 -3.23 -13.46 -7.40
CA PHE A 77 -2.11 -14.24 -6.88
C PHE A 77 -0.86 -13.35 -6.75
N PRO A 78 -0.01 -13.59 -5.73
CA PRO A 78 1.17 -12.75 -5.51
C PRO A 78 2.21 -12.88 -6.63
N THR A 79 2.15 -13.96 -7.42
CA THR A 79 3.09 -14.23 -8.51
C THR A 79 2.52 -13.77 -9.84
N ILE A 80 3.33 -12.99 -10.57
CA ILE A 80 3.05 -12.54 -11.93
C ILE A 80 3.74 -13.47 -12.91
N SER A 81 3.09 -13.78 -14.03
CA SER A 81 3.72 -14.50 -15.15
C SER A 81 4.11 -13.54 -16.27
N VAL A 82 5.28 -13.79 -16.88
CA VAL A 82 5.83 -12.95 -17.96
C VAL A 82 5.97 -13.81 -19.23
N PRO A 83 4.88 -14.06 -19.98
CA PRO A 83 4.92 -14.97 -21.12
C PRO A 83 5.68 -14.42 -22.33
N GLY A 84 5.96 -13.11 -22.37
CA GLY A 84 6.71 -12.48 -23.44
C GLY A 84 7.20 -11.07 -23.05
N PRO A 85 8.07 -10.46 -23.88
CA PRO A 85 8.58 -9.13 -23.63
C PRO A 85 7.46 -8.09 -23.47
N GLY A 86 7.49 -7.35 -22.37
CA GLY A 86 6.47 -6.34 -22.04
C GLY A 86 5.09 -6.90 -21.68
N GLN A 87 4.92 -8.23 -21.59
CA GLN A 87 3.65 -8.85 -21.23
C GLN A 87 3.68 -9.36 -19.80
N TYR A 88 2.76 -8.86 -18.96
CA TYR A 88 2.67 -9.18 -17.54
C TYR A 88 1.26 -9.67 -17.21
N CYS A 89 1.16 -10.91 -16.78
CA CYS A 89 -0.10 -11.60 -16.58
C CYS A 89 -0.34 -11.91 -15.11
N PHE A 90 -1.44 -11.36 -14.60
CA PHE A 90 -1.94 -11.52 -13.25
C PHE A 90 -3.03 -12.60 -13.23
N THR A 91 -2.98 -13.50 -12.25
CA THR A 91 -4.01 -14.53 -12.11
C THR A 91 -5.00 -14.08 -11.04
N LEU A 92 -6.28 -13.96 -11.41
CA LEU A 92 -7.36 -13.58 -10.50
C LEU A 92 -7.67 -14.76 -9.58
N ARG A 93 -7.61 -14.53 -8.27
CA ARG A 93 -8.11 -15.42 -7.23
C ARG A 93 -9.48 -14.92 -6.78
N VAL A 94 -10.47 -15.80 -6.83
CA VAL A 94 -11.81 -15.53 -6.29
C VAL A 94 -12.07 -16.46 -5.10
N ASN A 95 -12.27 -15.87 -3.92
CA ASN A 95 -12.61 -16.59 -2.69
C ASN A 95 -13.75 -15.86 -1.95
N PRO A 96 -15.01 -16.25 -2.18
CA PRO A 96 -16.14 -15.67 -1.46
C PRO A 96 -16.29 -16.20 -0.02
N THR A 97 -15.55 -17.24 0.36
CA THR A 97 -15.68 -17.84 1.70
C THR A 97 -15.23 -16.87 2.78
N GLY A 98 -16.09 -16.62 3.77
CA GLY A 98 -15.81 -15.69 4.86
C GLY A 98 -15.91 -14.22 4.46
N CYS A 99 -16.31 -13.94 3.22
CA CYS A 99 -16.61 -12.58 2.79
C CYS A 99 -17.96 -12.15 3.38
N THR A 100 -17.98 -11.02 4.09
CA THR A 100 -19.23 -10.34 4.50
C THR A 100 -19.38 -8.94 3.90
N GLY A 101 -20.62 -8.46 3.84
CA GLY A 101 -20.95 -7.10 3.42
C GLY A 101 -20.99 -6.84 1.91
N ARG A 102 -20.89 -5.56 1.53
CA ARG A 102 -21.21 -5.10 0.17
C ARG A 102 -20.35 -5.77 -0.90
N CYS A 103 -19.08 -6.01 -0.64
CA CYS A 103 -18.13 -6.47 -1.65
C CYS A 103 -18.23 -7.97 -2.00
N CYS A 104 -19.09 -8.74 -1.33
CA CYS A 104 -19.06 -10.20 -1.47
C CYS A 104 -19.86 -10.75 -2.63
N ASN A 105 -20.93 -10.06 -2.99
CA ASN A 105 -21.87 -10.48 -4.03
C ASN A 105 -21.90 -9.48 -5.17
N VAL A 106 -20.74 -8.91 -5.51
CA VAL A 106 -20.60 -7.95 -6.60
C VAL A 106 -19.87 -8.58 -7.76
N ASP A 107 -20.13 -8.08 -8.96
CA ASP A 107 -19.34 -8.39 -10.13
C ASP A 107 -18.00 -7.64 -10.12
N LEU A 108 -17.12 -8.02 -11.04
CA LEU A 108 -15.84 -7.35 -11.27
C LEU A 108 -15.82 -6.74 -12.68
N LYS A 109 -16.25 -5.47 -12.77
CA LYS A 109 -16.28 -4.74 -14.03
C LYS A 109 -15.01 -3.97 -14.31
N LYS A 110 -14.32 -3.55 -13.26
CA LYS A 110 -13.22 -2.62 -13.35
C LYS A 110 -12.11 -2.99 -12.39
N ILE A 111 -10.87 -2.89 -12.88
CA ILE A 111 -9.64 -3.02 -12.09
C ILE A 111 -8.85 -1.73 -12.32
N GLU A 112 -8.33 -1.18 -11.24
CA GLU A 112 -7.46 0.00 -11.27
C GLU A 112 -6.10 -0.35 -10.67
N PHE A 113 -5.03 0.05 -11.34
CA PHE A 113 -3.65 -0.07 -10.86
C PHE A 113 -3.13 1.31 -10.47
N ASP A 114 -2.43 1.40 -9.34
CA ASP A 114 -1.67 2.59 -8.98
C ASP A 114 -0.38 2.64 -9.81
N VAL A 115 -0.20 3.72 -10.58
CA VAL A 115 0.85 3.79 -11.60
C VAL A 115 1.66 5.07 -11.53
N ASN A 116 2.84 5.04 -12.13
CA ASN A 116 3.70 6.21 -12.24
C ASN A 116 3.23 7.15 -13.35
N GLY A 117 3.25 8.46 -13.09
CA GLY A 117 2.89 9.48 -14.07
C GLY A 117 3.75 9.48 -15.34
N LYS A 118 4.99 8.97 -15.27
CA LYS A 118 5.87 8.87 -16.44
C LYS A 118 5.30 7.99 -17.56
N CYS A 119 4.41 7.06 -17.22
CA CYS A 119 3.79 6.14 -18.17
C CYS A 119 2.74 6.80 -19.07
N LEU A 120 2.37 8.06 -18.81
CA LEU A 120 1.50 8.85 -19.69
C LEU A 120 2.26 9.47 -20.87
N ALA A 121 3.50 9.05 -21.13
CA ALA A 121 4.31 9.54 -22.23
C ALA A 121 3.62 9.33 -23.59
N LYS A 122 3.81 10.29 -24.50
CA LYS A 122 3.28 10.22 -25.87
C LYS A 122 3.76 8.95 -26.57
N SER A 123 2.85 8.27 -27.26
CA SER A 123 3.11 7.04 -28.04
C SER A 123 3.42 5.79 -27.23
N SER A 124 3.50 5.87 -25.89
CA SER A 124 3.43 4.67 -25.06
C SER A 124 2.05 4.02 -25.24
N SER A 125 1.98 2.70 -25.17
CA SER A 125 0.71 1.99 -25.30
C SER A 125 0.60 0.87 -24.29
N VAL A 126 -0.55 0.80 -23.62
CA VAL A 126 -0.91 -0.32 -22.77
C VAL A 126 -2.11 -1.01 -23.38
N LYS A 127 -2.00 -2.32 -23.62
CA LYS A 127 -3.13 -3.17 -24.00
C LYS A 127 -3.43 -4.13 -22.87
N SER A 128 -4.64 -4.67 -22.85
CA SER A 128 -4.99 -5.74 -21.91
C SER A 128 -5.67 -6.92 -22.59
N THR A 129 -5.46 -8.10 -22.02
CA THR A 129 -6.19 -9.32 -22.39
C THR A 129 -6.80 -9.98 -21.15
N VAL A 130 -7.89 -10.70 -21.36
CA VAL A 130 -8.52 -11.59 -20.39
C VAL A 130 -8.52 -12.99 -21.01
N ASN A 131 -7.83 -13.95 -20.39
CA ASN A 131 -7.61 -15.29 -20.91
C ASN A 131 -7.08 -15.30 -22.36
N GLY A 132 -6.13 -14.41 -22.66
CA GLY A 132 -5.50 -14.27 -23.97
C GLY A 132 -6.32 -13.49 -25.01
N LEU A 133 -7.58 -13.14 -24.73
CA LEU A 133 -8.41 -12.34 -25.61
C LEU A 133 -8.31 -10.85 -25.26
N TYR A 134 -8.09 -9.98 -26.24
CA TYR A 134 -8.09 -8.54 -26.02
C TYR A 134 -9.40 -8.06 -25.41
N THR A 135 -9.30 -7.18 -24.41
CA THR A 135 -10.47 -6.56 -23.81
C THR A 135 -11.19 -5.69 -24.83
N ALA A 136 -12.53 -5.66 -24.76
CA ALA A 136 -13.35 -4.85 -25.67
C ALA A 136 -13.06 -3.35 -25.54
N THR A 137 -12.62 -2.92 -24.35
CA THR A 137 -12.14 -1.56 -24.09
C THR A 137 -10.69 -1.65 -23.66
N GLY A 138 -9.83 -0.87 -24.31
CA GLY A 138 -8.41 -0.79 -23.97
C GLY A 138 -8.21 -0.14 -22.59
N PRO A 139 -7.08 -0.44 -21.91
CA PRO A 139 -6.69 0.26 -20.69
C PRO A 139 -6.58 1.76 -20.92
N ASN A 140 -6.94 2.56 -19.90
CA ASN A 140 -6.87 4.02 -19.99
C ASN A 140 -6.28 4.62 -18.70
N PHE A 141 -5.48 5.67 -18.85
CA PHE A 141 -4.90 6.39 -17.72
C PHE A 141 -5.83 7.50 -17.22
N TYR A 142 -5.89 7.65 -15.91
CA TYR A 142 -6.62 8.71 -15.22
C TYR A 142 -5.68 9.47 -14.30
N VAL A 143 -5.86 10.79 -14.25
CA VAL A 143 -5.11 11.69 -13.37
C VAL A 143 -6.05 12.17 -12.28
N TYR A 144 -5.63 12.02 -11.03
CA TYR A 144 -6.32 12.53 -9.87
C TYR A 144 -5.49 13.66 -9.27
N LYS A 145 -6.11 14.84 -9.11
CA LYS A 145 -5.52 15.94 -8.37
C LYS A 145 -5.95 15.85 -6.91
N MET A 146 -4.98 15.69 -6.02
CA MET A 146 -5.19 15.66 -4.57
C MET A 146 -5.38 17.06 -4.01
N ASP A 147 -5.88 17.16 -2.78
CA ASP A 147 -6.13 18.44 -2.10
C ASP A 147 -4.84 19.25 -1.87
N ASP A 148 -3.72 18.56 -1.66
CA ASP A 148 -2.38 19.17 -1.56
C ASP A 148 -1.79 19.60 -2.93
N GLY A 149 -2.56 19.42 -4.01
CA GLY A 149 -2.16 19.73 -5.38
C GLY A 149 -1.29 18.66 -6.05
N THR A 150 -0.92 17.59 -5.34
CA THR A 150 -0.18 16.48 -5.94
C THR A 150 -1.03 15.75 -6.98
N MET A 151 -0.36 15.23 -8.01
CA MET A 151 -1.01 14.45 -9.06
C MET A 151 -0.74 12.97 -8.81
N LYS A 152 -1.81 12.17 -8.86
CA LYS A 152 -1.76 10.72 -8.78
C LYS A 152 -2.32 10.11 -10.06
N TYR A 153 -1.85 8.92 -10.41
CA TYR A 153 -2.11 8.32 -11.71
C TYR A 153 -2.63 6.90 -11.54
N VAL A 154 -3.64 6.56 -12.32
CA VAL A 154 -4.28 5.26 -12.27
C VAL A 154 -4.40 4.69 -13.68
N LEU A 155 -3.99 3.44 -13.87
CA LEU A 155 -4.32 2.68 -15.07
C LEU A 155 -5.60 1.89 -14.82
N ARG A 156 -6.64 2.17 -15.61
CA ARG A 156 -7.97 1.58 -15.47
C ARG A 156 -8.26 0.59 -16.59
N LEU A 157 -8.68 -0.62 -16.21
CA LEU A 157 -9.22 -1.64 -17.08
C LEU A 157 -10.73 -1.72 -16.82
N THR A 158 -11.56 -1.53 -17.83
CA THR A 158 -13.03 -1.56 -17.73
C THR A 158 -13.64 -2.68 -18.56
N ASN A 159 -14.94 -2.91 -18.39
CA ASN A 159 -15.73 -3.85 -19.20
C ASN A 159 -15.16 -5.29 -19.17
N LEU A 160 -14.59 -5.69 -18.02
CA LEU A 160 -13.96 -7.00 -17.86
C LEU A 160 -14.97 -8.14 -17.84
N ASN A 161 -16.23 -7.87 -17.45
CA ASN A 161 -17.31 -8.86 -17.32
C ASN A 161 -16.90 -10.08 -16.46
N LEU A 162 -16.10 -9.86 -15.43
CA LEU A 162 -15.67 -10.90 -14.49
C LEU A 162 -16.62 -10.93 -13.29
N GLY A 163 -16.58 -12.02 -12.53
CA GLY A 163 -17.42 -12.20 -11.35
C GLY A 163 -16.94 -13.34 -10.46
N LEU A 164 -17.80 -13.79 -9.54
CA LEU A 164 -17.45 -14.82 -8.56
C LEU A 164 -17.09 -16.19 -9.19
N SER A 165 -17.50 -16.44 -10.43
CA SER A 165 -17.15 -17.64 -11.20
C SER A 165 -15.83 -17.51 -11.96
N SER A 166 -15.17 -16.34 -11.94
CA SER A 166 -13.98 -16.04 -12.74
C SER A 166 -12.66 -16.44 -12.05
N ASN A 167 -12.67 -17.38 -11.11
CA ASN A 167 -11.46 -17.85 -10.45
C ASN A 167 -10.43 -18.39 -11.47
N ASN A 168 -9.15 -18.10 -11.24
CA ASN A 168 -8.02 -18.41 -12.12
C ASN A 168 -8.05 -17.71 -13.49
N THR A 169 -8.89 -16.69 -13.67
CA THR A 169 -8.86 -15.87 -14.89
C THR A 169 -7.52 -15.13 -14.99
N GLN A 170 -6.89 -15.19 -16.16
CA GLN A 170 -5.65 -14.46 -16.42
C GLN A 170 -5.97 -13.09 -17.00
N VAL A 171 -5.52 -12.03 -16.34
CA VAL A 171 -5.58 -10.65 -16.83
C VAL A 171 -4.17 -10.23 -17.17
N CYS A 172 -3.88 -9.95 -18.44
CA CYS A 172 -2.54 -9.51 -18.85
C CYS A 172 -2.52 -8.05 -19.26
N LEU A 173 -1.45 -7.35 -18.89
CA LEU A 173 -1.06 -6.07 -19.46
C LEU A 173 0.05 -6.31 -20.49
N ILE A 174 -0.05 -5.65 -21.63
CA ILE A 174 0.99 -5.65 -22.67
C ILE A 174 1.46 -4.20 -22.78
N LEU A 175 2.65 -3.96 -22.26
CA LEU A 175 3.29 -2.66 -22.18
C LEU A 175 4.21 -2.48 -23.38
N LYS A 176 4.20 -1.28 -23.94
CA LYS A 176 5.12 -0.88 -25.00
C LYS A 176 5.54 0.56 -24.73
N ALA A 177 6.85 0.76 -24.61
CA ALA A 177 7.43 2.09 -24.56
C ALA A 177 7.06 2.90 -25.81
N GLY A 178 6.94 4.19 -25.62
CA GLY A 178 6.78 5.18 -26.66
C GLY A 178 8.06 5.42 -27.45
N VAL A 179 8.04 6.47 -28.26
CA VAL A 179 9.20 6.86 -29.07
C VAL A 179 10.33 7.31 -28.14
N ASN A 180 11.58 6.94 -28.45
CA ASN A 180 12.78 7.22 -27.63
C ASN A 180 12.70 6.64 -26.21
N ASP A 181 12.13 5.44 -26.06
CA ASP A 181 12.02 4.72 -24.78
C ASP A 181 11.28 5.54 -23.70
N THR A 182 10.37 6.42 -24.13
CA THR A 182 9.54 7.21 -23.21
C THR A 182 8.34 6.40 -22.74
N GLY A 183 7.97 6.50 -21.46
CA GLY A 183 6.84 5.75 -20.91
C GLY A 183 7.29 4.57 -20.06
N CYS A 184 6.55 3.47 -20.12
CA CYS A 184 6.77 2.29 -19.29
C CYS A 184 6.61 1.03 -20.15
N ASP A 185 7.64 0.20 -20.22
CA ASP A 185 7.61 -1.13 -20.84
C ASP A 185 7.82 -2.28 -19.83
N THR A 186 8.05 -1.94 -18.57
CA THR A 186 8.14 -2.87 -17.44
C THR A 186 7.17 -2.54 -16.32
N LEU A 187 6.89 -3.51 -15.45
CA LEU A 187 6.06 -3.26 -14.26
C LEU A 187 6.76 -2.37 -13.25
N GLU A 188 8.08 -2.50 -13.15
CA GLU A 188 8.96 -1.68 -12.31
C GLU A 188 8.81 -0.19 -12.65
N GLU A 189 8.63 0.10 -13.92
CA GLU A 189 8.37 1.45 -14.39
C GLU A 189 6.90 1.85 -14.29
N LEU A 190 5.99 0.89 -14.53
CA LEU A 190 4.56 1.13 -14.54
C LEU A 190 4.01 1.46 -13.16
N CYS A 191 4.35 0.65 -12.15
CA CYS A 191 3.64 0.67 -10.87
C CYS A 191 4.20 1.71 -9.91
N ALA A 192 3.29 2.43 -9.25
CA ALA A 192 3.66 3.29 -8.14
C ALA A 192 3.92 2.42 -6.89
N PRO A 193 5.09 2.56 -6.22
CA PRO A 193 5.40 1.73 -5.07
C PRO A 193 4.43 2.05 -3.90
N PRO A 194 3.83 1.03 -3.27
CA PRO A 194 2.85 1.20 -2.19
C PRO A 194 3.40 1.88 -0.93
N PHE A 195 4.72 1.77 -0.71
CA PHE A 195 5.43 2.31 0.44
C PHE A 195 6.92 2.47 0.06
N SER A 196 7.64 3.28 0.83
CA SER A 196 9.10 3.42 0.68
C SER A 196 9.79 2.07 0.88
N GLY A 197 10.72 1.70 0.00
CA GLY A 197 11.39 0.40 0.08
C GLY A 197 10.62 -0.79 -0.49
N ALA A 198 9.41 -0.60 -1.03
CA ALA A 198 8.72 -1.66 -1.78
C ALA A 198 9.59 -2.16 -2.95
N VAL A 199 9.56 -3.46 -3.20
CA VAL A 199 10.30 -4.06 -4.32
C VAL A 199 9.85 -3.40 -5.62
N PRO A 200 10.76 -2.96 -6.51
CA PRO A 200 10.39 -2.43 -7.81
C PRO A 200 9.42 -3.37 -8.54
N GLY A 201 8.37 -2.81 -9.14
CA GLY A 201 7.32 -3.58 -9.83
C GLY A 201 6.23 -4.10 -8.91
N THR A 202 6.26 -3.74 -7.62
CA THR A 202 5.12 -3.96 -6.72
C THR A 202 3.98 -3.01 -7.09
N CYS A 203 2.82 -3.57 -7.41
CA CYS A 203 1.64 -2.82 -7.84
C CYS A 203 0.55 -2.89 -6.78
N GLN A 204 -0.12 -1.77 -6.51
CA GLN A 204 -1.40 -1.76 -5.81
C GLN A 204 -2.53 -1.84 -6.82
N THR A 205 -3.53 -2.66 -6.51
CA THR A 205 -4.70 -2.84 -7.37
C THR A 205 -5.99 -2.71 -6.56
N SER A 206 -6.99 -2.07 -7.15
CA SER A 206 -8.34 -2.01 -6.56
C SER A 206 -9.35 -2.63 -7.52
N PHE A 207 -10.35 -3.28 -6.94
CA PHE A 207 -11.40 -4.01 -7.65
C PHE A 207 -12.71 -3.25 -7.50
N MET A 208 -13.46 -3.10 -8.60
CA MET A 208 -14.65 -2.26 -8.63
C MET A 208 -15.81 -2.97 -9.34
N ASP A 209 -16.99 -2.82 -8.75
CA ASP A 209 -18.25 -3.37 -9.25
C ASP A 209 -18.89 -2.48 -10.34
N THR A 210 -20.02 -2.94 -10.90
CA THR A 210 -20.84 -2.14 -11.83
C THR A 210 -21.27 -0.79 -11.24
N ASN A 211 -21.48 -0.72 -9.92
CA ASN A 211 -21.89 0.52 -9.24
C ASN A 211 -20.72 1.45 -8.92
N THR A 212 -19.53 1.18 -9.48
CA THR A 212 -18.29 1.95 -9.30
C THR A 212 -17.77 2.02 -7.87
N ALA A 213 -18.32 1.22 -6.95
CA ALA A 213 -17.78 1.14 -5.61
C ALA A 213 -16.53 0.27 -5.59
N CYS A 214 -15.51 0.82 -4.95
CA CYS A 214 -14.27 0.12 -4.75
C CYS A 214 -14.38 -0.86 -3.58
N CYS A 215 -13.84 -2.05 -3.81
CA CYS A 215 -13.61 -3.11 -2.85
C CYS A 215 -12.12 -3.21 -2.50
N PRO A 216 -11.76 -3.90 -1.41
CA PRO A 216 -10.40 -3.92 -0.87
C PRO A 216 -9.27 -4.15 -1.88
N ILE A 217 -8.09 -3.63 -1.52
CA ILE A 217 -6.90 -3.53 -2.36
C ILE A 217 -6.13 -4.85 -2.35
N SER A 218 -5.54 -5.23 -3.48
CA SER A 218 -4.53 -6.30 -3.54
C SER A 218 -3.17 -5.69 -3.88
N ILE A 219 -2.15 -6.11 -3.14
CA ILE A 219 -0.75 -5.78 -3.42
C ILE A 219 -0.14 -6.99 -4.14
N ILE A 220 0.50 -6.73 -5.27
CA ILE A 220 1.12 -7.74 -6.12
C ILE A 220 2.60 -7.44 -6.19
N THR A 221 3.45 -8.43 -5.99
CA THR A 221 4.90 -8.25 -6.09
C THR A 221 5.39 -8.85 -7.40
N SER A 222 6.18 -8.08 -8.16
CA SER A 222 6.87 -8.62 -9.32
C SER A 222 7.84 -9.71 -8.82
N PRO A 223 7.81 -10.94 -9.39
CA PRO A 223 8.83 -11.92 -9.06
C PRO A 223 10.19 -11.33 -9.41
N LYS A 224 11.13 -11.39 -8.46
CA LYS A 224 12.51 -10.96 -8.70
C LYS A 224 13.01 -11.64 -9.99
N PRO A 225 13.56 -10.88 -10.97
CA PRO A 225 14.12 -11.48 -12.17
C PRO A 225 15.06 -12.62 -11.79
N PRO A 226 15.04 -13.76 -12.51
CA PRO A 226 16.00 -14.82 -12.26
C PRO A 226 17.40 -14.22 -12.31
N PRO A 227 18.28 -14.55 -11.35
CA PRO A 227 19.62 -13.99 -11.34
C PRO A 227 20.28 -14.24 -12.71
N PRO A 228 20.99 -13.25 -13.27
CA PRO A 228 21.66 -13.43 -14.55
C PRO A 228 22.54 -14.68 -14.47
N PRO A 229 22.58 -15.51 -15.53
CA PRO A 229 23.36 -16.74 -15.52
C PRO A 229 24.80 -16.40 -15.13
N SER A 230 25.29 -17.05 -14.06
CA SER A 230 26.63 -16.79 -13.57
C SER A 230 27.64 -16.96 -14.72
N PRO A 231 28.58 -16.03 -14.89
CA PRO A 231 29.61 -16.16 -15.93
C PRO A 231 30.32 -17.50 -15.74
N ARG A 232 30.50 -18.23 -16.86
CA ARG A 232 31.16 -19.54 -16.86
C ARG A 232 32.53 -19.40 -16.17
N PRO A 233 32.86 -20.24 -15.16
CA PRO A 233 34.15 -20.16 -14.49
C PRO A 233 35.28 -20.27 -15.52
N PRO A 234 36.36 -19.47 -15.39
CA PRO A 234 37.53 -19.63 -16.23
C PRO A 234 38.11 -21.06 -16.06
N PRO A 235 38.70 -21.64 -17.12
CA PRO A 235 39.29 -22.97 -17.05
C PRO A 235 40.34 -23.02 -15.93
N LEU A 236 40.15 -23.95 -15.01
CA LEU A 236 41.05 -24.19 -13.89
C LEU A 236 42.44 -24.53 -14.44
N VAL A 237 43.41 -23.64 -14.23
CA VAL A 237 44.82 -23.90 -14.52
C VAL A 237 45.32 -24.94 -13.50
N PRO A 238 46.05 -25.99 -13.91
CA PRO A 238 46.60 -26.99 -13.00
C PRO A 238 47.47 -26.31 -11.94
N SER A 239 47.00 -26.29 -10.70
CA SER A 239 47.75 -25.73 -9.58
C SER A 239 48.89 -26.66 -9.22
N ALA A 240 50.09 -26.10 -9.08
CA ALA A 240 51.28 -26.82 -8.65
C ALA A 240 51.07 -27.47 -7.27
N PRO A 241 51.73 -28.61 -7.00
CA PRO A 241 51.64 -29.28 -5.70
C PRO A 241 52.10 -28.32 -4.59
N PRO A 242 51.32 -28.19 -3.49
CA PRO A 242 51.65 -27.29 -2.40
C PRO A 242 52.95 -27.75 -1.72
N PRO A 243 53.83 -26.82 -1.33
CA PRO A 243 55.02 -27.13 -0.57
C PRO A 243 54.67 -27.75 0.80
N PRO A 244 55.57 -28.57 1.37
CA PRO A 244 55.35 -29.20 2.67
C PRO A 244 55.11 -28.14 3.76
N PRO A 245 54.14 -28.38 4.66
CA PRO A 245 53.78 -27.42 5.68
C PRO A 245 54.96 -27.16 6.63
N PRO A 246 55.27 -25.90 6.96
CA PRO A 246 56.26 -25.59 7.96
C PRO A 246 55.83 -26.08 9.35
N PRO A 247 56.78 -26.36 10.26
CA PRO A 247 56.49 -26.79 11.62
C PRO A 247 55.59 -25.79 12.35
N PRO A 248 54.66 -26.27 13.19
CA PRO A 248 53.70 -25.42 13.86
C PRO A 248 54.43 -24.42 14.76
N PRO A 249 54.16 -23.11 14.62
CA PRO A 249 54.71 -22.11 15.52
C PRO A 249 54.17 -22.33 16.95
N PRO A 250 54.96 -21.94 17.97
CA PRO A 250 54.52 -22.01 19.36
C PRO A 250 53.20 -21.25 19.55
N PRO A 251 52.30 -21.76 20.42
CA PRO A 251 50.98 -21.17 20.62
C PRO A 251 51.13 -19.69 21.01
N PRO A 252 50.51 -18.76 20.26
CA PRO A 252 50.55 -17.35 20.60
C PRO A 252 49.91 -17.12 21.98
N PRO A 253 50.40 -16.13 22.75
CA PRO A 253 49.77 -15.77 24.01
C PRO A 253 48.29 -15.51 23.77
N THR A 254 47.44 -16.17 24.58
CA THR A 254 45.98 -16.01 24.56
C THR A 254 45.64 -14.52 24.48
N PRO A 255 45.01 -14.05 23.39
CA PRO A 255 44.57 -12.67 23.31
C PRO A 255 43.67 -12.38 24.49
N SER A 256 43.98 -11.33 25.26
CA SER A 256 43.09 -10.82 26.30
C SER A 256 41.70 -10.70 25.70
N ALA A 257 40.71 -11.34 26.36
CA ALA A 257 39.33 -11.34 25.89
C ALA A 257 38.91 -9.91 25.54
N PRO A 258 38.42 -9.66 24.31
CA PRO A 258 38.00 -8.32 23.93
C PRO A 258 36.96 -7.83 24.93
N PRO A 259 37.00 -6.55 25.33
CA PRO A 259 36.01 -5.99 26.24
C PRO A 259 34.63 -6.30 25.68
N ILE A 260 33.80 -6.95 26.49
CA ILE A 260 32.43 -7.32 26.13
C ILE A 260 31.72 -6.01 25.80
N ALA A 261 31.58 -5.72 24.51
CA ALA A 261 30.80 -4.58 24.06
C ALA A 261 29.39 -4.81 24.57
N LEU A 262 28.90 -3.89 25.41
CA LEU A 262 27.55 -3.97 25.93
C LEU A 262 26.60 -3.83 24.73
N VAL A 263 25.66 -4.77 24.60
CA VAL A 263 24.71 -4.83 23.49
C VAL A 263 23.32 -4.58 24.04
N CYS A 264 22.59 -3.67 23.41
CA CYS A 264 21.24 -3.29 23.80
C CYS A 264 20.21 -4.01 22.93
N LYS A 265 19.33 -4.81 23.54
CA LYS A 265 18.19 -5.40 22.85
C LYS A 265 16.99 -4.47 22.97
N GLN A 266 16.45 -4.01 21.84
CA GLN A 266 15.24 -3.20 21.78
C GLN A 266 14.14 -4.00 21.09
N CYS A 267 12.93 -3.97 21.65
CA CYS A 267 11.77 -4.63 21.08
C CYS A 267 10.60 -3.66 20.96
N LEU A 268 9.90 -3.70 19.82
CA LEU A 268 8.57 -3.12 19.66
C LEU A 268 7.56 -4.22 20.00
N LYS A 269 6.76 -4.06 21.07
CA LYS A 269 5.68 -5.00 21.39
C LYS A 269 4.33 -4.31 21.18
N VAL A 270 3.51 -4.88 20.30
CA VAL A 270 2.10 -4.52 20.11
C VAL A 270 1.27 -5.53 20.88
N GLN A 271 0.52 -5.08 21.87
CA GLN A 271 -0.37 -5.94 22.64
C GLN A 271 -1.82 -5.49 22.48
N VAL A 272 -2.72 -6.46 22.25
CA VAL A 272 -4.15 -6.26 22.17
C VAL A 272 -4.77 -6.88 23.41
N ASP A 273 -5.40 -6.07 24.24
CA ASP A 273 -6.06 -6.57 25.44
C ASP A 273 -7.46 -7.11 25.07
N PRO A 274 -7.78 -8.37 25.40
CA PRO A 274 -9.07 -8.95 25.05
C PRO A 274 -10.21 -8.30 25.84
N ILE A 275 -11.34 -8.03 25.18
CA ILE A 275 -12.57 -7.59 25.85
C ILE A 275 -13.30 -8.82 26.41
N ALA A 276 -13.76 -8.73 27.67
CA ALA A 276 -14.41 -9.82 28.37
C ALA A 276 -15.70 -10.36 27.71
N ASP A 277 -16.39 -9.55 26.90
CA ASP A 277 -17.74 -9.82 26.38
C ASP A 277 -17.79 -10.17 24.87
N PHE A 278 -16.65 -10.38 24.21
CA PHE A 278 -16.59 -10.75 22.78
C PHE A 278 -15.66 -11.95 22.58
N PRO A 279 -15.84 -12.81 21.55
CA PRO A 279 -14.85 -13.84 21.25
C PRO A 279 -13.44 -13.23 21.23
N PRO A 280 -12.48 -13.82 21.97
CA PRO A 280 -11.18 -13.21 22.17
C PRO A 280 -10.50 -13.01 20.82
N PHE A 281 -10.12 -11.77 20.54
CA PHE A 281 -9.29 -11.49 19.39
C PHE A 281 -7.99 -12.29 19.51
N ALA A 282 -7.61 -12.97 18.43
CA ALA A 282 -6.35 -13.67 18.32
C ALA A 282 -5.70 -13.34 16.98
N PHE A 283 -4.41 -12.99 17.01
CA PHE A 283 -3.58 -12.94 15.82
C PHE A 283 -3.54 -14.35 15.22
N SER A 284 -4.04 -14.49 13.98
CA SER A 284 -3.81 -15.70 13.19
C SER A 284 -2.37 -15.73 12.70
N ASP A 285 -1.85 -16.93 12.39
CA ASP A 285 -0.48 -17.12 11.88
C ASP A 285 -0.19 -16.24 10.66
N GLU A 286 -1.18 -16.01 9.79
CA GLU A 286 -1.01 -15.17 8.61
C GLU A 286 -0.98 -13.68 8.95
N ILE A 287 -1.89 -13.18 9.81
CA ILE A 287 -1.87 -11.78 10.27
C ILE A 287 -0.56 -11.51 11.00
N CYS A 288 -0.19 -12.45 11.87
CA CYS A 288 1.05 -12.46 12.61
C CYS A 288 2.25 -12.27 11.68
N ARG A 289 2.44 -13.17 10.71
CA ARG A 289 3.53 -13.16 9.73
C ARG A 289 3.62 -11.84 8.98
N LEU A 290 2.48 -11.35 8.47
CA LEU A 290 2.41 -10.10 7.73
C LEU A 290 2.81 -8.89 8.59
N VAL A 291 2.35 -8.84 9.84
CA VAL A 291 2.61 -7.71 10.74
C VAL A 291 4.06 -7.71 11.22
N ILE A 292 4.62 -8.86 11.61
CA ILE A 292 6.03 -8.93 12.04
C ILE A 292 7.00 -8.59 10.91
N GLU A 293 6.72 -9.04 9.68
CA GLU A 293 7.53 -8.69 8.50
C GLU A 293 7.45 -7.19 8.20
N TYR A 294 6.25 -6.61 8.23
CA TYR A 294 6.05 -5.19 8.02
C TYR A 294 6.78 -4.33 9.06
N VAL A 295 6.63 -4.65 10.35
CA VAL A 295 7.27 -3.94 11.45
C VAL A 295 8.79 -4.04 11.33
N ALA A 296 9.33 -5.24 11.12
CA ALA A 296 10.77 -5.45 11.00
C ALA A 296 11.37 -4.65 9.85
N ASN A 297 10.74 -4.69 8.67
CA ASN A 297 11.19 -3.95 7.50
C ASN A 297 11.15 -2.43 7.73
N SER A 298 10.05 -1.92 8.30
CA SER A 298 9.88 -0.48 8.56
C SER A 298 10.91 0.04 9.55
N LEU A 299 11.14 -0.68 10.66
CA LEU A 299 12.15 -0.28 11.66
C LEU A 299 13.56 -0.33 11.09
N ASN A 300 13.89 -1.36 10.29
CA ASN A 300 15.20 -1.46 9.65
C ASN A 300 15.46 -0.31 8.66
N GLU A 301 14.43 0.11 7.91
CA GLU A 301 14.53 1.25 7.00
C GLU A 301 14.75 2.57 7.75
N ILE A 302 13.99 2.81 8.82
CA ILE A 302 14.15 3.98 9.69
C ILE A 302 15.56 4.06 10.26
N VAL A 303 16.02 2.96 10.86
CA VAL A 303 17.35 2.89 11.49
C VAL A 303 18.45 3.15 10.47
N ARG A 304 18.30 2.61 9.25
CA ARG A 304 19.23 2.86 8.14
C ARG A 304 19.22 4.33 7.72
N ASN A 305 18.05 4.95 7.58
CA ASN A 305 17.92 6.35 7.18
C ASN A 305 18.46 7.31 8.25
N LEU A 306 18.39 6.93 9.53
CA LEU A 306 18.98 7.69 10.64
C LEU A 306 20.47 7.39 10.85
N ASN A 307 21.07 6.51 10.04
CA ASN A 307 22.45 6.05 10.14
C ASN A 307 22.81 5.53 11.54
N VAL A 308 21.86 4.86 12.19
CA VAL A 308 22.01 4.30 13.53
C VAL A 308 22.66 2.92 13.43
N PRO A 309 23.84 2.68 14.03
CA PRO A 309 24.52 1.39 13.92
C PRO A 309 23.78 0.31 14.72
N MET A 310 23.43 -0.77 14.04
CA MET A 310 22.90 -1.99 14.65
C MET A 310 23.93 -3.11 14.64
N VAL A 311 23.96 -3.86 15.73
CA VAL A 311 24.64 -5.16 15.82
C VAL A 311 23.79 -6.23 15.12
N ARG A 312 22.46 -6.14 15.25
CA ARG A 312 21.51 -7.03 14.59
C ARG A 312 20.26 -6.27 14.17
N ASN A 313 19.88 -6.43 12.91
CA ASN A 313 18.64 -5.88 12.35
C ASN A 313 17.41 -6.42 13.10
N PHE A 314 16.32 -5.65 13.06
CA PHE A 314 15.01 -6.15 13.43
C PHE A 314 14.67 -7.34 12.55
N THR A 315 14.29 -8.45 13.18
CA THR A 315 14.00 -9.71 12.48
C THR A 315 12.57 -10.13 12.78
N ALA A 316 11.84 -10.56 11.75
CA ALA A 316 10.55 -11.21 11.93
C ALA A 316 10.77 -12.58 12.58
N ASP A 317 10.26 -12.75 13.79
CA ASP A 317 10.35 -14.00 14.54
C ASP A 317 8.92 -14.48 14.86
N PRO A 318 8.44 -15.55 14.19
CA PRO A 318 7.12 -16.10 14.44
C PRO A 318 6.90 -16.56 15.89
N GLU A 319 7.96 -16.91 16.62
CA GLU A 319 7.84 -17.32 18.03
C GLU A 319 7.53 -16.14 18.96
N LEU A 320 7.86 -14.92 18.53
CA LEU A 320 7.55 -13.67 19.26
C LEU A 320 6.14 -13.15 18.95
N CYS A 321 5.33 -13.95 18.27
CA CYS A 321 3.99 -13.63 17.89
C CYS A 321 3.00 -14.53 18.62
N LEU A 322 2.45 -13.99 19.69
CA LEU A 322 1.47 -14.63 20.55
C LEU A 322 0.06 -14.24 20.10
N PRO A 323 -0.97 -15.01 20.50
CA PRO A 323 -2.36 -14.72 20.12
C PRO A 323 -2.81 -13.28 20.42
N THR A 324 -2.29 -12.65 21.47
CA THR A 324 -2.66 -11.28 21.86
C THR A 324 -1.51 -10.29 21.80
N SER A 325 -0.32 -10.71 21.37
CA SER A 325 0.80 -9.77 21.26
C SER A 325 1.82 -10.15 20.20
N ILE A 326 2.30 -9.14 19.50
CA ILE A 326 3.37 -9.26 18.51
C ILE A 326 4.60 -8.54 19.05
N SER A 327 5.78 -9.15 18.96
CA SER A 327 7.04 -8.48 19.28
C SER A 327 8.08 -8.61 18.18
N VAL A 328 8.76 -7.51 17.88
CA VAL A 328 9.86 -7.47 16.90
C VAL A 328 11.07 -6.79 17.55
N CYS A 329 12.22 -7.48 17.54
CA CYS A 329 13.41 -7.06 18.29
C CYS A 329 14.65 -6.87 17.40
N GLY A 330 15.50 -5.92 17.76
CA GLY A 330 16.82 -5.64 17.17
C GLY A 330 17.90 -5.46 18.24
N LEU A 331 19.17 -5.46 17.85
CA LEU A 331 20.33 -5.26 18.74
C LEU A 331 21.16 -4.03 18.33
N PHE A 332 21.47 -3.17 19.29
CA PHE A 332 22.28 -1.95 19.14
C PHE A 332 23.58 -2.04 19.92
N ALA A 333 24.61 -1.33 19.48
CA ALA A 333 25.84 -1.16 20.27
C ALA A 333 25.59 -0.11 21.37
N SER A 334 25.88 -0.42 22.64
CA SER A 334 25.45 0.37 23.80
C SER A 334 26.10 1.73 23.99
N SER A 335 27.12 2.09 23.20
CA SER A 335 27.99 3.25 23.47
C SER A 335 27.63 4.49 22.68
N VAL A 336 26.56 4.47 21.90
CA VAL A 336 26.17 5.61 21.10
C VAL A 336 25.21 6.47 21.93
N SER A 337 25.72 7.57 22.47
CA SER A 337 24.89 8.70 22.88
C SER A 337 24.22 9.22 21.62
N PHE A 338 23.02 8.74 21.32
CA PHE A 338 22.32 9.12 20.12
C PHE A 338 21.84 10.56 20.26
N SER A 339 22.47 11.48 19.53
CA SER A 339 21.91 12.82 19.28
C SER A 339 20.51 12.77 18.66
N ASN A 340 20.14 11.61 18.09
CA ASN A 340 18.91 11.38 17.34
C ASN A 340 17.86 10.58 18.13
N ASP A 341 17.98 10.47 19.46
CA ASP A 341 17.02 9.73 20.30
C ASP A 341 15.57 10.18 20.04
N THR A 342 15.33 11.49 19.94
CA THR A 342 14.01 12.04 19.59
C THR A 342 13.50 11.60 18.21
N ALA A 343 14.38 11.53 17.20
CA ALA A 343 13.99 11.12 15.86
C ALA A 343 13.68 9.62 15.81
N LEU A 344 14.45 8.80 16.51
CA LEU A 344 14.22 7.37 16.63
C LEU A 344 12.92 7.09 17.39
N LYS A 345 12.65 7.80 18.50
CA LYS A 345 11.38 7.78 19.24
C LYS A 345 10.19 8.12 18.37
N SER A 346 10.25 9.25 17.66
CA SER A 346 9.18 9.70 16.77
C SER A 346 8.91 8.66 15.67
N ALA A 347 9.96 8.08 15.09
CA ALA A 347 9.82 7.10 14.03
C ALA A 347 9.26 5.75 14.54
N PHE A 348 9.66 5.30 15.73
CA PHE A 348 9.08 4.11 16.37
C PHE A 348 7.60 4.31 16.68
N SER A 349 7.22 5.49 17.18
CA SER A 349 5.82 5.86 17.39
C SER A 349 5.03 5.84 16.07
N ALA A 350 5.57 6.41 14.99
CA ALA A 350 4.90 6.42 13.69
C ALA A 350 4.68 5.02 13.11
N VAL A 351 5.64 4.10 13.30
CA VAL A 351 5.45 2.68 12.91
C VAL A 351 4.38 2.03 13.78
N ALA A 352 4.43 2.24 15.09
CA ALA A 352 3.41 1.72 16.00
C ALA A 352 2.01 2.22 15.64
N ASP A 353 1.84 3.52 15.40
CA ASP A 353 0.58 4.14 14.98
C ASP A 353 0.09 3.54 13.68
N THR A 354 0.98 3.36 12.70
CA THR A 354 0.63 2.73 11.42
C THR A 354 0.20 1.28 11.61
N VAL A 355 0.87 0.51 12.47
CA VAL A 355 0.50 -0.88 12.75
C VAL A 355 -0.84 -0.95 13.47
N ILE A 356 -1.06 -0.12 14.49
CA ILE A 356 -2.34 -0.05 15.22
C ILE A 356 -3.46 0.37 14.27
N GLN A 357 -3.20 1.33 13.39
CA GLN A 357 -4.14 1.76 12.36
C GLN A 357 -4.44 0.62 11.39
N GLN A 358 -3.43 -0.11 10.90
CA GLN A 358 -3.64 -1.28 10.04
C GLN A 358 -4.42 -2.39 10.78
N LEU A 359 -4.08 -2.67 12.04
CA LEU A 359 -4.76 -3.70 12.84
C LEU A 359 -6.20 -3.32 13.16
N SER A 360 -6.49 -2.06 13.48
CA SER A 360 -7.86 -1.55 13.65
C SER A 360 -8.63 -1.46 12.32
N TYR A 361 -7.91 -1.47 11.18
CA TYR A 361 -8.46 -1.68 9.85
C TYR A 361 -8.41 -3.15 9.37
N VAL A 362 -7.90 -4.11 10.16
CA VAL A 362 -7.91 -5.57 9.89
C VAL A 362 -8.88 -6.30 10.83
N THR A 363 -9.19 -5.70 11.97
CA THR A 363 -10.05 -6.22 13.02
C THR A 363 -11.09 -5.14 13.34
N CYS A 364 -12.37 -5.49 13.47
CA CYS A 364 -13.46 -4.53 13.73
C CYS A 364 -13.16 -3.51 14.88
N PRO A 365 -13.96 -2.44 15.09
CA PRO A 365 -13.71 -1.37 16.07
C PRO A 365 -13.69 -1.79 17.55
N VAL A 366 -13.65 -3.09 17.82
CA VAL A 366 -13.70 -3.73 19.13
C VAL A 366 -12.32 -3.82 19.80
N MET A 367 -11.26 -3.22 19.26
CA MET A 367 -10.02 -3.07 20.01
C MET A 367 -10.15 -1.87 20.95
N SER A 368 -10.66 -2.10 22.15
CA SER A 368 -10.88 -1.00 23.09
C SER A 368 -9.59 -0.36 23.55
N GLN A 369 -8.46 -1.10 23.62
CA GLN A 369 -7.14 -0.58 24.03
C GLN A 369 -6.01 -1.44 23.46
N GLY A 370 -5.24 -0.91 22.50
CA GLY A 370 -3.95 -1.47 22.11
C GLY A 370 -2.86 -0.78 22.92
N THR A 371 -2.07 -1.53 23.68
CA THR A 371 -0.95 -0.96 24.44
C THR A 371 0.35 -1.33 23.76
N LEU A 372 1.08 -0.31 23.32
CA LEU A 372 2.46 -0.48 22.88
C LEU A 372 3.36 -0.44 24.11
N TYR A 373 4.18 -1.47 24.29
CA TYR A 373 5.20 -1.48 25.33
C TYR A 373 6.55 -1.84 24.72
N THR A 374 7.61 -1.21 25.22
CA THR A 374 8.98 -1.62 24.89
C THR A 374 9.62 -2.16 26.16
N PRO A 375 9.82 -3.49 26.29
CA PRO A 375 10.42 -4.04 27.50
C PRO A 375 11.83 -3.53 27.69
N MET A 376 12.07 -2.87 28.82
CA MET A 376 13.40 -2.45 29.27
C MET A 376 14.28 -3.69 29.48
N LEU A 377 15.51 -3.64 28.97
CA LEU A 377 16.62 -4.53 29.35
C LEU A 377 17.82 -3.65 29.74
N PRO A 378 18.72 -4.16 30.59
CA PRO A 378 19.24 -3.51 31.80
C PRO A 378 19.71 -2.06 31.62
N GLU A 379 19.26 -1.21 32.56
CA GLU A 379 19.55 0.20 32.96
C GLU A 379 20.35 1.19 32.09
N ASN A 380 20.95 0.82 30.96
CA ASN A 380 21.83 1.66 30.15
C ASN A 380 21.47 1.69 28.66
N CYS A 381 20.33 1.09 28.29
CA CYS A 381 19.83 1.08 26.93
C CYS A 381 18.64 2.04 26.85
N PHE A 382 18.62 2.87 25.80
CA PHE A 382 17.62 3.91 25.50
C PHE A 382 16.36 3.93 26.38
N ASP A 383 16.10 5.07 27.03
CA ASP A 383 14.86 5.24 27.79
C ASP A 383 13.66 5.49 26.84
N PHE A 384 13.04 4.40 26.39
CA PHE A 384 11.81 4.37 25.60
C PHE A 384 10.56 4.09 26.47
N ASN A 385 10.52 4.61 27.70
CA ASN A 385 9.30 4.53 28.51
C ASN A 385 8.22 5.51 28.02
N SER A 386 7.62 5.17 26.87
CA SER A 386 6.33 5.70 26.46
C SER A 386 5.42 4.53 26.14
N ALA A 387 4.54 4.22 27.10
CA ALA A 387 3.39 3.38 26.82
C ALA A 387 2.39 4.23 26.03
N TYR A 388 2.23 3.94 24.76
CA TYR A 388 1.14 4.51 23.96
C TYR A 388 -0.04 3.56 24.08
N SER A 389 -1.11 4.02 24.74
CA SER A 389 -2.39 3.35 24.71
C SER A 389 -3.28 4.03 23.67
N CYS A 390 -3.67 3.29 22.65
CA CYS A 390 -4.67 3.75 21.69
C CYS A 390 -6.00 3.11 22.06
N GLY A 391 -6.95 3.93 22.51
CA GLY A 391 -8.33 3.49 22.67
C GLY A 391 -9.08 3.55 21.35
N ALA A 392 -9.95 2.58 21.07
CA ALA A 392 -10.95 2.78 20.01
C ALA A 392 -11.72 4.08 20.32
N LEU A 393 -11.90 4.93 19.30
CA LEU A 393 -12.79 6.08 19.41
C LEU A 393 -14.14 5.57 19.89
N ALA A 394 -14.54 5.96 21.11
CA ALA A 394 -15.79 5.58 21.74
C ALA A 394 -16.97 6.22 20.98
N LYS A 395 -17.26 5.71 19.78
CA LYS A 395 -18.58 5.90 19.19
C LYS A 395 -19.47 4.79 19.73
N PRO A 396 -20.61 5.12 20.37
CA PRO A 396 -21.55 4.11 20.82
C PRO A 396 -21.96 3.28 19.60
N PHE A 397 -21.84 1.98 19.76
CA PHE A 397 -22.10 0.98 18.74
C PHE A 397 -23.57 0.59 18.83
N PRO A 398 -24.45 1.04 17.92
CA PRO A 398 -25.61 0.24 17.57
C PRO A 398 -25.49 -0.18 16.11
N GLN A 399 -25.87 -1.44 15.84
CA GLN A 399 -26.18 -2.00 14.52
C GLN A 399 -25.07 -2.77 13.78
N CYS A 400 -24.50 -3.79 14.43
CA CYS A 400 -24.27 -5.05 13.73
C CYS A 400 -25.50 -5.94 13.96
N LYS A 401 -26.32 -6.12 12.92
CA LYS A 401 -27.29 -7.22 12.80
C LYS A 401 -26.70 -8.27 11.86
#